data_AF-A0A396K413-F1
#
_entry.id   AF-A0A396K413-F1
#
_cell.length_a   1.000
_cell.length_b   1.000
_cell.length_c   1.000
_cell.angle_alpha   90.00
_cell.angle_beta   90.00
_cell.angle_gamma   90.00
#
_symmetry.space_group_name_H-M   'P 1'
#
loop_
_entity.id
_entity.type
_entity.pdbx_description
1 polymer ?
#
loop_
_entity_poly.entity_id
_entity_poly.type
_entity_poly.pdbx_seq_one_letter_code
_entity_poly.pdbx_strand_id
1 'polypeptide(L)'
;MGEDENKKRERRHQEDLERLRGFRPIDDTFMRGLFKENIPLAELVLRIITGKPDLVLLKCETQADMKRVTGARSVCLDAYATDSTGKKYDIEVQRSDNGADPHRARYHSSMLDIEYRDNSDIGRLMHDFNCTNASDMYFDLLAEKTRYLKENPKGVNEMCKVMEDLRNESYAEGREEQAKSTAIKLNQKGLPIEDIADSIGFSIETVKNWLTPKAV
;
A
#
# COMPACT_ATOMS: atom_id res chain seq x y z
N MET A 1 30.97 -17.33 3.65
CA MET A 1 29.52 -17.11 3.48
C MET A 1 29.01 -15.80 4.08
N GLY A 2 29.52 -15.32 5.24
CA GLY A 2 29.01 -14.08 5.89
C GLY A 2 29.34 -12.76 5.16
N GLU A 3 30.52 -12.63 4.55
CA GLU A 3 30.90 -11.39 3.82
C GLU A 3 30.08 -11.14 2.55
N ASP A 4 29.59 -12.20 1.89
CA ASP A 4 28.81 -12.10 0.65
C ASP A 4 27.37 -11.65 0.93
N GLU A 5 26.75 -12.15 2.01
CA GLU A 5 25.41 -11.72 2.43
C GLU A 5 25.39 -10.26 2.93
N ASN A 6 26.43 -9.84 3.64
CA ASN A 6 26.49 -8.45 4.13
C ASN A 6 26.64 -7.46 2.97
N LYS A 7 27.49 -7.77 1.97
CA LYS A 7 27.62 -6.97 0.74
C LYS A 7 26.31 -6.90 -0.05
N LYS A 8 25.57 -8.01 -0.16
CA LYS A 8 24.23 -8.01 -0.80
C LYS A 8 23.24 -7.14 -0.04
N ARG A 9 23.24 -7.18 1.29
CA ARG A 9 22.36 -6.36 2.13
C ARG A 9 22.65 -4.87 1.97
N GLU A 10 23.93 -4.50 1.97
CA GLU A 10 24.34 -3.11 1.80
C GLU A 10 24.00 -2.57 0.40
N ARG A 11 24.21 -3.38 -0.64
CA ARG A 11 23.75 -3.03 -2.00
C ARG A 11 22.23 -2.82 -2.06
N ARG A 12 21.43 -3.71 -1.48
CA ARG A 12 19.97 -3.57 -1.43
C ARG A 12 19.55 -2.31 -0.68
N HIS A 13 20.21 -2.01 0.44
CA HIS A 13 19.95 -0.80 1.19
C HIS A 13 20.22 0.46 0.35
N GLN A 14 21.33 0.48 -0.40
CA GLN A 14 21.64 1.59 -1.30
C GLN A 14 20.60 1.75 -2.43
N GLU A 15 20.15 0.64 -3.02
CA GLU A 15 19.06 0.64 -4.02
C GLU A 15 17.74 1.15 -3.45
N ASP A 16 17.42 0.80 -2.20
CA ASP A 16 16.22 1.27 -1.51
C ASP A 16 16.30 2.80 -1.26
N LEU A 17 17.49 3.33 -0.90
CA LEU A 17 17.70 4.78 -0.75
C LEU A 17 17.52 5.53 -2.08
N GLU A 18 18.01 4.97 -3.18
CA GLU A 18 17.84 5.56 -4.52
C GLU A 18 16.37 5.57 -4.95
N ARG A 19 15.65 4.46 -4.72
CA ARG A 19 14.20 4.38 -4.98
C ARG A 19 13.42 5.38 -4.13
N LEU A 20 13.77 5.53 -2.86
CA LEU A 20 13.10 6.46 -1.95
C LEU A 20 13.12 7.91 -2.45
N ARG A 21 14.23 8.33 -3.07
CA ARG A 21 14.34 9.67 -3.67
C ARG A 21 13.29 9.89 -4.76
N GLY A 22 13.05 8.87 -5.57
CA GLY A 22 12.11 8.91 -6.70
C GLY A 22 10.63 8.75 -6.34
N PHE A 23 10.30 8.32 -5.12
CA PHE A 23 8.89 8.14 -4.75
C PHE A 23 8.10 9.44 -4.73
N ARG A 24 6.85 9.38 -5.17
CA ARG A 24 5.86 10.45 -5.04
C ARG A 24 4.84 10.04 -3.98
N PRO A 25 4.12 10.99 -3.35
CA PRO A 25 3.06 10.65 -2.40
C PRO A 25 1.98 9.73 -2.95
N ILE A 26 1.76 9.71 -4.27
CA ILE A 26 0.82 8.79 -4.94
C ILE A 26 1.31 7.34 -5.05
N ASP A 27 2.61 7.08 -4.89
CA ASP A 27 3.16 5.72 -4.95
C ASP A 27 2.82 4.98 -3.64
N ASP A 28 2.25 3.77 -3.69
CA ASP A 28 1.62 3.07 -2.53
C ASP A 28 2.57 2.93 -1.37
N THR A 29 3.81 2.54 -1.66
CA THR A 29 4.85 2.33 -0.64
C THR A 29 5.04 3.61 0.17
N PHE A 30 5.11 4.75 -0.52
CA PHE A 30 5.32 6.05 0.11
C PHE A 30 4.04 6.57 0.78
N MET A 31 2.90 6.41 0.13
CA MET A 31 1.58 6.78 0.66
C MET A 31 1.29 6.11 2.01
N ARG A 32 1.73 4.86 2.19
CA ARG A 32 1.63 4.15 3.49
C ARG A 32 2.40 4.87 4.60
N GLY A 33 3.67 5.22 4.36
CA GLY A 33 4.48 5.97 5.33
C GLY A 33 3.96 7.38 5.58
N LEU A 34 3.38 7.99 4.55
CA LEU A 34 2.83 9.34 4.57
C LEU A 34 1.69 9.48 5.59
N PHE A 35 0.69 8.61 5.51
CA PHE A 35 -0.49 8.67 6.38
C PHE A 35 -0.33 7.94 7.70
N LYS A 36 0.74 7.13 7.87
CA LYS A 36 0.97 6.36 9.09
C LYS A 36 0.96 7.27 10.31
N GLU A 37 -0.01 7.01 11.20
CA GLU A 37 -0.22 7.74 12.46
C GLU A 37 -0.35 9.26 12.29
N ASN A 38 -0.75 9.73 11.10
CA ASN A 38 -0.82 11.16 10.77
C ASN A 38 -2.26 11.59 10.45
N ILE A 39 -3.09 11.63 11.50
CA ILE A 39 -4.49 12.07 11.41
C ILE A 39 -4.62 13.47 10.79
N PRO A 40 -3.83 14.49 11.16
CA PRO A 40 -3.96 15.82 10.56
C PRO A 40 -3.77 15.83 9.04
N LEU A 41 -2.79 15.07 8.53
CA LEU A 41 -2.58 14.96 7.09
C LEU A 41 -3.70 14.19 6.40
N ALA A 42 -4.15 13.07 6.99
CA ALA A 42 -5.30 12.32 6.47
C ALA A 42 -6.57 13.18 6.43
N GLU A 43 -6.81 13.98 7.46
CA GLU A 43 -7.95 14.89 7.56
C GLU A 43 -7.88 15.98 6.49
N LEU A 44 -6.73 16.65 6.31
CA LEU A 44 -6.52 17.63 5.25
C LEU A 44 -6.88 17.05 3.88
N VAL A 45 -6.29 15.90 3.56
CA VAL A 45 -6.49 15.23 2.27
C VAL A 45 -7.96 14.88 2.08
N LEU A 46 -8.62 14.30 3.09
CA LEU A 46 -10.01 13.89 2.99
C LEU A 46 -10.97 15.07 2.92
N ARG A 47 -10.71 16.20 3.60
CA ARG A 47 -11.51 17.43 3.46
C ARG A 47 -11.49 17.95 2.03
N ILE A 48 -10.30 17.99 1.41
CA ILE A 48 -10.12 18.47 0.03
C ILE A 48 -10.82 17.52 -0.94
N ILE A 49 -10.55 16.23 -0.84
CA ILE A 49 -11.08 15.20 -1.74
C ILE A 49 -12.61 15.09 -1.63
N THR A 50 -13.16 15.25 -0.41
CA THR A 50 -14.61 15.16 -0.17
C THR A 50 -15.38 16.46 -0.37
N GLY A 51 -14.68 17.58 -0.50
CA GLY A 51 -15.26 18.91 -0.46
C GLY A 51 -16.00 19.22 0.85
N LYS A 52 -15.67 18.52 1.95
CA LYS A 52 -16.28 18.70 3.28
C LYS A 52 -15.29 19.34 4.24
N PRO A 53 -15.23 20.67 4.33
CA PRO A 53 -14.27 21.35 5.19
C PRO A 53 -14.52 21.11 6.69
N ASP A 54 -15.72 20.68 7.08
CA ASP A 54 -16.13 20.39 8.45
C ASP A 54 -15.93 18.91 8.86
N LEU A 55 -15.32 18.10 8.00
CA LEU A 55 -15.01 16.70 8.29
C LEU A 55 -13.96 16.61 9.41
N VAL A 56 -14.20 15.79 10.43
CA VAL A 56 -13.27 15.51 11.52
C VAL A 56 -12.98 14.01 11.59
N LEU A 57 -11.71 13.62 11.55
CA LEU A 57 -11.31 12.22 11.65
C LEU A 57 -11.30 11.78 13.12
N LEU A 58 -12.03 10.70 13.41
CA LEU A 58 -12.06 10.04 14.71
C LEU A 58 -10.96 8.97 14.81
N LYS A 59 -10.69 8.30 13.69
CA LYS A 59 -9.68 7.24 13.59
C LYS A 59 -9.19 7.15 12.15
N CYS A 60 -7.91 6.84 11.99
CA CYS A 60 -7.27 6.60 10.72
C CYS A 60 -6.41 5.34 10.87
N GLU A 61 -6.70 4.32 10.08
CA GLU A 61 -5.88 3.12 9.95
C GLU A 61 -5.23 3.12 8.57
N THR A 62 -3.91 3.28 8.55
CA THR A 62 -3.12 2.90 7.39
C THR A 62 -2.90 1.41 7.49
N GLN A 63 -3.37 0.63 6.51
CA GLN A 63 -3.30 -0.83 6.57
C GLN A 63 -1.85 -1.31 6.39
N ALA A 64 -1.06 -1.25 7.46
CA ALA A 64 0.25 -1.88 7.61
C ALA A 64 0.14 -3.30 8.20
N ASP A 65 -1.06 -3.74 8.61
CA ASP A 65 -1.22 -4.93 9.46
C ASP A 65 -1.94 -6.12 8.82
N MET A 66 -2.12 -6.15 7.50
CA MET A 66 -2.66 -7.36 6.86
C MET A 66 -1.87 -7.77 5.63
N LYS A 67 -1.33 -9.00 5.73
CA LYS A 67 -0.91 -9.85 4.61
C LYS A 67 -1.90 -9.71 3.45
N ARG A 68 -1.41 -9.65 2.20
CA ARG A 68 -2.24 -9.80 1.01
C ARG A 68 -2.80 -11.22 0.97
N VAL A 69 -3.82 -11.54 1.77
CA VAL A 69 -4.29 -12.92 1.88
C VAL A 69 -4.95 -13.42 0.58
N THR A 70 -5.32 -12.57 -0.38
CA THR A 70 -5.95 -13.05 -1.62
C THR A 70 -5.81 -12.11 -2.82
N GLY A 71 -4.62 -11.62 -3.17
CA GLY A 71 -4.42 -10.89 -4.45
C GLY A 71 -5.37 -9.70 -4.71
N ALA A 72 -6.05 -9.19 -3.67
CA ALA A 72 -7.14 -8.24 -3.79
C ALA A 72 -6.73 -6.89 -3.19
N ARG A 73 -6.66 -5.90 -4.08
CA ARG A 73 -6.90 -4.45 -3.92
C ARG A 73 -6.45 -3.84 -2.59
N SER A 74 -5.27 -3.23 -2.61
CA SER A 74 -4.68 -2.48 -1.50
C SER A 74 -5.50 -1.20 -1.21
N VAL A 75 -6.26 -1.20 -0.11
CA VAL A 75 -6.71 0.02 0.56
C VAL A 75 -5.49 0.66 1.24
N CYS A 76 -5.21 1.93 0.94
CA CYS A 76 -4.06 2.63 1.51
C CYS A 76 -4.43 3.41 2.77
N LEU A 77 -5.69 3.84 2.88
CA LEU A 77 -6.21 4.65 3.98
C LEU A 77 -7.64 4.20 4.28
N ASP A 78 -7.88 3.76 5.50
CA ASP A 78 -9.21 3.54 6.09
C ASP A 78 -9.40 4.61 7.18
N ALA A 79 -10.43 5.45 7.03
CA ALA A 79 -10.66 6.57 7.92
C ALA A 79 -12.13 6.65 8.35
N TYR A 80 -12.32 6.75 9.66
CA TYR A 80 -13.61 7.00 10.28
C TYR A 80 -13.72 8.48 10.60
N ALA A 81 -14.73 9.14 10.06
CA ALA A 81 -14.92 10.57 10.22
C ALA A 81 -16.37 10.94 10.57
N THR A 82 -16.55 12.15 11.11
CA THR A 82 -17.85 12.77 11.34
C THR A 82 -17.85 14.18 10.76
N ASP A 83 -19.01 14.66 10.31
CA ASP A 83 -19.19 16.09 9.98
C ASP A 83 -19.88 16.84 11.13
N SER A 84 -20.09 18.15 10.94
CA SER A 84 -20.74 19.03 11.92
C SER A 84 -22.19 18.66 12.22
N THR A 85 -22.85 17.87 11.35
CA THR A 85 -24.22 17.38 11.55
C THR A 85 -24.27 16.08 12.35
N GLY A 86 -23.11 15.52 12.71
CA GLY A 86 -22.99 14.23 13.39
C GLY A 86 -23.12 13.03 12.47
N LYS A 87 -23.15 13.25 11.14
CA LYS A 87 -23.16 12.16 10.17
C LYS A 87 -21.78 11.52 10.12
N LYS A 88 -21.76 10.19 10.22
CA LYS A 88 -20.54 9.38 10.20
C LYS A 88 -20.21 8.92 8.78
N TYR A 89 -18.91 8.86 8.50
CA TYR A 89 -18.33 8.44 7.23
C TYR A 89 -17.30 7.35 7.48
N ASP A 90 -17.38 6.29 6.67
CA ASP A 90 -16.35 5.28 6.48
C ASP A 90 -15.71 5.56 5.11
N ILE A 91 -14.45 5.98 5.10
CA ILE A 91 -13.74 6.42 3.90
C ILE A 91 -12.56 5.48 3.64
N GLU A 92 -12.58 4.84 2.48
CA GLU A 92 -11.50 3.96 2.03
C GLU A 92 -10.86 4.55 0.75
N VAL A 93 -9.56 4.81 0.78
CA VAL A 93 -8.80 5.24 -0.41
C VAL A 93 -8.07 4.04 -1.01
N GLN A 94 -8.36 3.73 -2.27
CA GLN A 94 -7.80 2.59 -3.01
C GLN A 94 -7.15 3.01 -4.32
N ARG A 95 -6.14 2.25 -4.76
CA ARG A 95 -5.43 2.52 -6.03
C ARG A 95 -6.04 1.87 -7.28
N SER A 96 -7.09 1.04 -7.19
CA SER A 96 -7.61 0.27 -8.36
C SER A 96 -9.03 0.63 -8.79
N ASP A 97 -9.29 0.53 -10.11
CA ASP A 97 -10.48 1.06 -10.80
C ASP A 97 -11.72 0.14 -10.85
N ASN A 98 -11.67 -1.10 -10.34
CA ASN A 98 -12.75 -2.06 -10.60
C ASN A 98 -13.69 -2.30 -9.40
N GLY A 99 -14.95 -1.84 -9.52
CA GLY A 99 -16.10 -2.32 -8.74
C GLY A 99 -16.62 -1.38 -7.63
N ALA A 100 -16.87 -0.11 -7.95
CA ALA A 100 -17.34 0.89 -6.99
C ALA A 100 -18.84 0.80 -6.70
N ASP A 101 -19.20 0.62 -5.43
CA ASP A 101 -20.54 0.89 -4.92
C ASP A 101 -20.64 2.38 -4.49
N PRO A 102 -21.65 3.15 -4.93
CA PRO A 102 -21.73 4.60 -4.69
C PRO A 102 -21.91 5.03 -3.23
N HIS A 103 -22.35 4.14 -2.32
CA HIS A 103 -22.69 4.51 -0.95
C HIS A 103 -21.48 4.53 0.01
N ARG A 104 -20.35 3.98 -0.42
CA ARG A 104 -19.06 4.07 0.28
C ARG A 104 -18.21 5.05 -0.49
N ALA A 105 -17.80 6.17 0.10
CA ALA A 105 -17.02 7.18 -0.60
C ALA A 105 -15.58 6.67 -0.85
N ARG A 106 -15.43 5.76 -1.80
CA ARG A 106 -14.15 5.24 -2.27
C ARG A 106 -13.63 6.19 -3.33
N TYR A 107 -12.73 7.07 -2.94
CA TYR A 107 -12.08 7.98 -3.87
C TYR A 107 -11.10 7.21 -4.73
N HIS A 108 -11.37 7.19 -6.03
CA HIS A 108 -10.52 6.54 -7.01
C HIS A 108 -9.24 7.35 -7.23
N SER A 109 -8.10 6.67 -7.29
CA SER A 109 -6.82 7.22 -7.75
C SER A 109 -6.91 7.87 -9.14
N SER A 110 -7.95 7.58 -9.94
CA SER A 110 -8.22 8.26 -11.21
C SER A 110 -8.53 9.74 -11.06
N MET A 111 -8.95 10.21 -9.88
CA MET A 111 -9.06 11.65 -9.60
C MET A 111 -7.69 12.31 -9.40
N LEU A 112 -6.67 11.53 -8.98
CA LEU A 112 -5.28 12.00 -8.83
C LEU A 112 -4.51 12.02 -10.16
N ASP A 113 -5.20 11.76 -11.28
CA ASP A 113 -4.64 11.73 -12.62
C ASP A 113 -4.42 13.16 -13.17
N ILE A 114 -3.46 13.26 -14.09
CA ILE A 114 -2.62 14.43 -14.40
C ILE A 114 -3.37 15.70 -14.90
N GLU A 115 -4.67 15.63 -15.18
CA GLU A 115 -5.42 16.70 -15.87
C GLU A 115 -6.06 17.76 -14.96
N TYR A 116 -6.13 17.55 -13.63
CA TYR A 116 -6.62 18.56 -12.69
C TYR A 116 -5.47 19.46 -12.20
N ARG A 117 -5.08 20.45 -13.00
CA ARG A 117 -4.08 21.48 -12.64
C ARG A 117 -4.66 22.90 -12.65
N ASP A 118 -5.76 23.10 -11.93
CA ASP A 118 -6.26 24.44 -11.64
C ASP A 118 -5.71 24.95 -10.29
N ASN A 119 -5.97 26.22 -9.98
CA ASN A 119 -5.54 26.83 -8.71
C ASN A 119 -6.51 26.48 -7.55
N SER A 120 -7.28 25.40 -7.64
CA SER A 120 -8.11 24.93 -6.53
C SER A 120 -7.27 24.16 -5.50
N ASP A 121 -7.83 23.90 -4.31
CA ASP A 121 -7.17 23.04 -3.32
C ASP A 121 -6.94 21.63 -3.86
N ILE A 122 -7.89 21.10 -4.66
CA ILE A 122 -7.74 19.77 -5.25
C ILE A 122 -6.67 19.75 -6.34
N GLY A 123 -6.57 20.79 -7.17
CA GLY A 123 -5.51 20.91 -8.18
C GLY A 123 -4.12 21.02 -7.56
N ARG A 124 -3.97 21.81 -6.48
CA ARG A 124 -2.74 21.84 -5.67
C ARG A 124 -2.43 20.50 -5.01
N LEU A 125 -3.45 19.78 -4.56
CA LEU A 125 -3.26 18.47 -3.94
C LEU A 125 -2.76 17.47 -4.97
N MET A 126 -3.33 17.47 -6.18
CA MET A 126 -2.89 16.62 -7.28
C MET A 126 -1.44 16.92 -7.69
N HIS A 127 -1.05 18.20 -7.70
CA HIS A 127 0.34 18.59 -7.89
C HIS A 127 1.25 17.94 -6.85
N ASP A 128 0.95 18.13 -5.56
CA ASP A 128 1.81 17.64 -4.48
C ASP A 128 1.88 16.11 -4.45
N PHE A 129 0.77 15.43 -4.72
CA PHE A 129 0.75 13.96 -4.78
C PHE A 129 1.60 13.39 -5.92
N ASN A 130 1.83 14.17 -6.96
CA ASN A 130 2.71 13.82 -8.07
C ASN A 130 4.13 14.41 -7.93
N CYS A 131 4.38 15.21 -6.90
CA CYS A 131 5.66 15.87 -6.70
C CYS A 131 6.62 15.03 -5.86
N THR A 132 7.87 14.91 -6.32
CA THR A 132 8.91 14.19 -5.59
C THR A 132 9.57 15.04 -4.51
N ASN A 133 9.66 16.36 -4.71
CA ASN A 133 10.43 17.25 -3.86
C ASN A 133 9.49 17.97 -2.88
N ALA A 134 9.78 17.86 -1.58
CA ALA A 134 8.99 18.52 -0.55
C ALA A 134 8.99 20.06 -0.68
N SER A 135 10.06 20.65 -1.19
CA SER A 135 10.18 22.11 -1.36
C SER A 135 9.28 22.68 -2.47
N ASP A 136 8.80 21.83 -3.38
CA ASP A 136 7.94 22.23 -4.49
C ASP A 136 6.45 22.04 -4.14
N MET A 137 6.12 21.52 -2.95
CA MET A 137 4.75 21.22 -2.53
C MET A 137 4.02 22.46 -1.99
N TYR A 138 2.72 22.52 -2.20
CA TYR A 138 1.83 23.58 -1.73
C TYR A 138 1.34 23.41 -0.30
N PHE A 139 1.11 22.17 0.15
CA PHE A 139 0.55 21.89 1.47
C PHE A 139 1.65 21.53 2.47
N ASP A 140 1.83 22.39 3.48
CA ASP A 140 2.88 22.24 4.50
C ASP A 140 2.86 20.87 5.19
N LEU A 141 1.69 20.37 5.60
CA LEU A 141 1.57 19.05 6.24
C LEU A 141 2.09 17.91 5.36
N LEU A 142 1.86 18.02 4.04
CA LEU A 142 2.30 17.02 3.07
C LEU A 142 3.80 17.18 2.77
N ALA A 143 4.25 18.42 2.63
CA ALA A 143 5.66 18.78 2.42
C ALA A 143 6.53 18.32 3.60
N GLU A 144 6.14 18.64 4.83
CA GLU A 144 6.86 18.29 6.06
C GLU A 144 6.97 16.77 6.22
N LYS A 145 5.86 16.03 6.03
CA LYS A 145 5.88 14.57 6.14
C LYS A 145 6.70 13.93 5.01
N THR A 146 6.62 14.45 3.78
CA THR A 146 7.45 13.99 2.66
C THR A 146 8.94 14.21 2.96
N ARG A 147 9.29 15.40 3.44
CA ARG A 147 10.66 15.75 3.84
C ARG A 147 11.16 14.82 4.95
N TYR A 148 10.34 14.59 5.97
CA TYR A 148 10.66 13.67 7.04
C TYR A 148 10.99 12.26 6.50
N LEU A 149 10.14 11.70 5.65
CA LEU A 149 10.32 10.34 5.13
C LEU A 149 11.51 10.20 4.16
N LYS A 150 11.94 11.29 3.52
CA LYS A 150 13.03 11.27 2.52
C LYS A 150 14.38 11.77 3.01
N GLU A 151 14.40 12.65 4.00
CA GLU A 151 15.61 13.36 4.41
C GLU A 151 15.96 13.13 5.89
N ASN A 152 14.98 12.89 6.76
CA ASN A 152 15.25 12.62 8.16
C ASN A 152 15.76 11.18 8.34
N PRO A 153 16.88 10.94 9.05
CA PRO A 153 17.42 9.59 9.24
C PRO A 153 16.41 8.57 9.81
N LYS A 154 15.50 9.00 10.70
CA LYS A 154 14.45 8.12 11.24
C LYS A 154 13.40 7.78 10.17
N GLY A 155 12.89 8.79 9.47
CA GLY A 155 11.91 8.59 8.41
C GLY A 155 12.45 7.76 7.25
N VAL A 156 13.71 7.99 6.85
CA VAL A 156 14.40 7.19 5.84
C VAL A 156 14.52 5.73 6.29
N ASN A 157 14.90 5.48 7.54
CA ASN A 157 14.99 4.12 8.08
C ASN A 157 13.63 3.41 8.09
N GLU A 158 12.57 4.11 8.51
CA GLU A 158 11.20 3.60 8.44
C GLU A 158 10.82 3.17 7.02
N MET A 159 11.10 4.01 6.02
CA MET A 159 10.81 3.71 4.62
C MET A 159 11.67 2.57 4.06
N CYS A 160 12.95 2.51 4.41
CA CYS A 160 13.82 1.38 4.08
C CYS A 160 13.28 0.06 4.63
N LYS A 161 12.80 0.06 5.88
CA LYS A 161 12.18 -1.12 6.48
C LYS A 161 10.89 -1.52 5.75
N VAL A 162 10.02 -0.56 5.43
CA VAL A 162 8.79 -0.84 4.65
C VAL A 162 9.12 -1.46 3.29
N MET A 163 10.13 -0.93 2.57
CA MET A 163 10.56 -1.50 1.29
C MET A 163 11.15 -2.90 1.44
N GLU A 164 11.90 -3.15 2.52
CA GLU A 164 12.44 -4.47 2.83
C GLU A 164 11.35 -5.50 3.13
N ASP A 165 10.39 -5.14 3.98
CA ASP A 165 9.26 -5.99 4.35
C ASP A 165 8.41 -6.34 3.11
N LEU A 166 8.04 -5.34 2.31
CA LEU A 166 7.28 -5.55 1.05
C LEU A 166 8.00 -6.45 0.06
N ARG A 167 9.33 -6.32 -0.04
CA ARG A 167 10.15 -7.17 -0.92
C ARG A 167 10.14 -8.62 -0.42
N ASN A 168 10.34 -8.83 0.88
CA ASN A 168 10.33 -10.16 1.47
C ASN A 168 8.96 -10.85 1.34
N GLU A 169 7.89 -10.09 1.55
CA GLU A 169 6.51 -10.54 1.32
C GLU A 169 6.27 -10.92 -0.15
N SER A 170 6.70 -10.07 -1.09
CA SER A 170 6.56 -10.33 -2.53
C SER A 170 7.29 -11.61 -2.96
N TYR A 171 8.48 -11.88 -2.40
CA TYR A 171 9.20 -13.13 -2.66
C TYR A 171 8.46 -14.35 -2.08
N ALA A 172 7.89 -14.23 -0.88
CA ALA A 172 7.13 -15.30 -0.25
C ALA A 172 5.85 -15.62 -1.04
N GLU A 173 5.08 -14.59 -1.43
CA GLU A 173 3.89 -14.70 -2.27
C GLU A 173 4.21 -15.33 -3.63
N GLY A 174 5.28 -14.87 -4.29
CA GLY A 174 5.71 -15.41 -5.58
C GLY A 174 6.08 -16.90 -5.49
N ARG A 175 6.77 -17.31 -4.42
CA ARG A 175 7.08 -18.72 -4.14
C ARG A 175 5.80 -19.54 -3.93
N GLU A 176 4.86 -18.99 -3.17
CA GLU A 176 3.59 -19.66 -2.89
C GLU A 176 2.75 -19.85 -4.15
N GLU A 177 2.59 -18.80 -4.97
CA GLU A 177 1.84 -18.88 -6.23
C GLU A 177 2.48 -19.85 -7.24
N GLN A 178 3.82 -19.88 -7.32
CA GLN A 178 4.52 -20.85 -8.14
C GLN A 178 4.31 -22.29 -7.64
N ALA A 179 4.38 -22.50 -6.32
CA ALA A 179 4.13 -23.79 -5.70
C ALA A 179 2.69 -24.25 -5.92
N LYS A 180 1.72 -23.36 -5.78
CA LYS A 180 0.30 -23.61 -6.05
C LYS A 180 0.03 -23.98 -7.51
N SER A 181 0.58 -23.23 -8.46
CA SER A 181 0.49 -23.56 -9.88
C SER A 181 1.07 -24.95 -10.18
N THR A 182 2.19 -25.29 -9.55
CA THR A 182 2.82 -26.60 -9.66
C THR A 182 1.96 -27.70 -9.04
N ALA A 183 1.41 -27.47 -7.85
CA ALA A 183 0.53 -28.39 -7.15
C ALA A 183 -0.71 -28.74 -7.99
N ILE A 184 -1.35 -27.73 -8.60
CA ILE A 184 -2.51 -27.93 -9.49
C ILE A 184 -2.13 -28.82 -10.68
N LYS A 185 -0.99 -28.56 -11.33
CA LYS A 185 -0.52 -29.36 -12.47
C LYS A 185 -0.20 -30.81 -12.08
N LEU A 186 0.40 -31.04 -10.92
CA LEU A 186 0.73 -32.39 -10.44
C LEU A 186 -0.53 -33.15 -10.02
N ASN A 187 -1.48 -32.48 -9.39
CA ASN A 187 -2.78 -33.07 -9.03
C ASN A 187 -3.57 -33.48 -10.28
N GLN A 188 -3.56 -32.66 -11.34
CA GLN A 188 -4.15 -33.00 -12.64
C GLN A 188 -3.50 -34.22 -13.31
N LYS A 189 -2.23 -34.50 -13.00
CA LYS A 189 -1.51 -35.71 -13.45
C LYS A 189 -1.77 -36.94 -12.56
N GLY A 190 -2.60 -36.80 -11.53
CA GLY A 190 -2.98 -37.88 -10.62
C GLY A 190 -1.95 -38.21 -9.54
N LEU A 191 -1.01 -37.31 -9.24
CA LEU A 191 -0.08 -37.54 -8.13
C LEU A 191 -0.81 -37.43 -6.78
N PRO A 192 -0.49 -38.29 -5.79
CA PRO A 192 -0.96 -38.16 -4.42
C PRO A 192 -0.59 -36.81 -3.81
N ILE A 193 -1.47 -36.28 -2.94
CA ILE A 193 -1.27 -34.97 -2.31
C ILE A 193 -0.01 -34.96 -1.45
N GLU A 194 0.31 -36.08 -0.81
CA GLU A 194 1.49 -36.27 0.01
C GLU A 194 2.77 -36.06 -0.82
N ASP A 195 2.84 -36.67 -2.01
CA ASP A 195 3.98 -36.55 -2.92
C ASP A 195 4.08 -35.13 -3.51
N ILE A 196 2.94 -34.50 -3.77
CA ILE A 196 2.89 -33.10 -4.23
C ILE A 196 3.44 -32.17 -3.16
N ALA A 197 2.99 -32.33 -1.91
CA ALA A 197 3.39 -31.51 -0.77
C ALA A 197 4.90 -31.62 -0.50
N ASP A 198 5.44 -32.83 -0.52
CA ASP A 198 6.88 -33.07 -0.40
C ASP A 198 7.66 -32.42 -1.55
N SER A 199 7.19 -32.63 -2.80
CA SER A 199 7.86 -32.11 -4.02
C SER A 199 7.99 -30.59 -4.05
N ILE A 200 7.02 -29.85 -3.51
CA ILE A 200 7.02 -28.38 -3.51
C ILE A 200 7.46 -27.78 -2.17
N GLY A 201 7.65 -28.62 -1.14
CA GLY A 201 8.12 -28.20 0.18
C GLY A 201 7.09 -27.42 0.98
N PHE A 202 5.81 -27.80 0.91
CA PHE A 202 4.71 -27.22 1.68
C PHE A 202 3.98 -28.29 2.50
N SER A 203 3.22 -27.88 3.52
CA SER A 203 2.43 -28.84 4.30
C SER A 203 1.29 -29.43 3.48
N ILE A 204 0.92 -30.68 3.78
CA ILE A 204 -0.23 -31.35 3.16
C ILE A 204 -1.51 -30.52 3.30
N GLU A 205 -1.71 -29.86 4.44
CA GLU A 205 -2.88 -29.00 4.69
C GLU A 205 -2.92 -27.79 3.76
N THR A 206 -1.79 -27.10 3.57
CA THR A 206 -1.68 -25.97 2.63
C THR A 206 -1.99 -26.41 1.20
N VAL A 207 -1.43 -27.55 0.76
CA VAL A 207 -1.69 -28.10 -0.57
C VAL A 207 -3.14 -28.51 -0.74
N LYS A 208 -3.75 -29.16 0.27
CA LYS A 208 -5.18 -29.47 0.27
C LYS A 208 -6.00 -28.21 0.05
N ASN A 209 -5.77 -27.16 0.85
CA ASN A 209 -6.50 -25.89 0.74
C ASN A 209 -6.39 -25.23 -0.64
N TRP A 210 -5.26 -25.37 -1.33
CA TRP A 210 -5.11 -24.88 -2.70
C TRP A 210 -5.90 -25.66 -3.74
N LEU A 211 -6.07 -26.97 -3.52
CA LEU A 211 -6.71 -27.89 -4.45
C LEU A 211 -8.23 -28.02 -4.20
N THR A 212 -8.73 -27.63 -3.03
CA THR A 212 -10.16 -27.60 -2.74
C THR A 212 -10.85 -26.49 -3.56
N PRO A 213 -11.90 -26.79 -4.35
CA PRO A 213 -12.71 -25.74 -4.96
C PRO A 213 -13.32 -24.86 -3.87
N LYS A 214 -13.23 -23.53 -4.01
CA LYS A 214 -14.04 -22.64 -3.17
C LYS A 214 -15.51 -22.89 -3.49
N ALA A 215 -16.29 -23.29 -2.49
CA ALA A 215 -17.75 -23.39 -2.61
C ALA A 215 -18.29 -22.02 -3.05
N VAL A 216 -19.08 -22.02 -4.12
CA VAL A 216 -19.78 -20.84 -4.67
C VAL A 216 -20.94 -20.45 -3.76
#